data_AF-Q1IP88-F1
#
_entry.id   AF-Q1IP88-F1
#
_cell.length_a   1.000
_cell.length_b   1.000
_cell.length_c   1.000
_cell.angle_alpha   90.00
_cell.angle_beta   90.00
_cell.angle_gamma   90.00
#
_symmetry.space_group_name_H-M   'P 1'
#
loop_
_entity.id
_entity.type
_entity.pdbx_description
1 polymer ?
#
loop_
_entity_poly.entity_id
_entity_poly.type
_entity_poly.pdbx_seq_one_letter_code
_entity_poly.pdbx_strand_id
1 'polypeptide(L)'
;MKPRILVGIMLSLAAACLAILIACGGSSSMNSNKTTGTVNLSVSDPPTCAAPAGPYSNVWVTIKDVQIHQSASAGPSDAGWVDLTPNLKSAPQQVDLLGIAGNNCFLAMLGSNVELQAGSYQQIRIYLSDSSDASKLTTNHCSGSDVNCVVTGGNTFTLELSSESNTGIKIPSGQLAGGNFTIAAGEVKDLNIDFDACLSIVHQGNGKYRLKPVLHAGEVQLTSSSVTGSLVDSISHTSIVGGAAVVGLEQKDANGIDRVIMQTVTDARGNFVFCPVPAGTYDVVAVAVNGAGVAYAATITTGVQPGNALGNVPMVAQVGVPLTNAEIDGEITSSTGSAAAAADITFFAMQSVSIEGSTVNVIIPLAQQWSSATASMTTDPTSACATATAACVAYQVFLPAMWPNVGAYAASGATYTQNSATPVTYAIGADAFIPGSAGTSDCTPPGEITTTGGTPMTVSPGSPTPAPTLAFTGCQ
;
A
#
# COMPACT_ATOMS: atom_id res chain seq x y z
N MET A 1 37.51 -89.14 50.68
CA MET A 1 36.10 -89.57 50.72
C MET A 1 35.44 -89.18 49.40
N LYS A 2 34.87 -90.18 48.71
CA LYS A 2 33.96 -90.25 47.54
C LYS A 2 33.88 -89.12 46.47
N PRO A 3 33.59 -89.48 45.20
CA PRO A 3 34.15 -88.81 44.03
C PRO A 3 33.08 -88.27 43.05
N ARG A 4 33.54 -87.77 41.88
CA ARG A 4 32.81 -87.79 40.58
C ARG A 4 31.60 -86.82 40.48
N ILE A 5 31.09 -86.29 39.35
CA ILE A 5 31.39 -86.18 37.90
C ILE A 5 30.12 -85.48 37.31
N LEU A 6 30.29 -84.61 36.32
CA LEU A 6 29.41 -84.29 35.16
C LEU A 6 27.90 -83.95 35.29
N VAL A 7 27.45 -83.37 34.16
CA VAL A 7 26.09 -83.37 33.56
C VAL A 7 25.32 -82.09 33.87
N GLY A 8 24.73 -81.33 32.95
CA GLY A 8 24.42 -81.44 31.51
C GLY A 8 23.29 -80.40 31.27
N ILE A 9 23.40 -79.49 30.30
CA ILE A 9 22.77 -79.58 28.97
C ILE A 9 21.22 -79.55 28.97
N MET A 10 20.65 -78.68 28.10
CA MET A 10 19.27 -78.64 27.54
C MET A 10 18.17 -78.03 28.44
N LEU A 11 17.13 -77.31 27.97
CA LEU A 11 16.69 -76.77 26.67
C LEU A 11 15.35 -76.03 26.94
N SER A 12 15.00 -75.07 26.07
CA SER A 12 13.64 -74.67 25.65
C SER A 12 12.65 -73.94 26.59
N LEU A 13 12.45 -72.66 26.26
CA LEU A 13 11.25 -72.10 25.60
C LEU A 13 9.92 -71.91 26.38
N ALA A 14 9.54 -70.62 26.46
CA ALA A 14 8.20 -70.03 26.45
C ALA A 14 7.24 -70.25 27.64
N ALA A 15 6.94 -69.16 28.36
CA ALA A 15 5.61 -68.52 28.32
C ALA A 15 5.58 -67.24 29.18
N ALA A 16 4.94 -66.22 28.63
CA ALA A 16 4.76 -64.90 29.19
C ALA A 16 3.84 -64.88 30.42
N CYS A 17 4.14 -64.01 31.38
CA CYS A 17 3.14 -63.33 32.20
C CYS A 17 3.62 -61.92 32.55
N LEU A 18 2.72 -60.98 32.26
CA LEU A 18 2.79 -59.54 32.37
C LEU A 18 2.73 -59.11 33.85
N ALA A 19 3.60 -58.19 34.28
CA ALA A 19 3.34 -57.33 35.44
C ALA A 19 4.02 -55.97 35.25
N ILE A 20 3.16 -54.95 35.24
CA ILE A 20 3.42 -53.52 35.07
C ILE A 20 4.08 -52.97 36.34
N LEU A 21 5.17 -52.22 36.19
CA LEU A 21 5.57 -51.18 37.15
C LEU A 21 6.01 -49.93 36.38
N ILE A 22 5.25 -48.88 36.63
CA ILE A 22 5.38 -47.50 36.17
C ILE A 22 6.65 -46.90 36.75
N ALA A 23 7.52 -46.37 35.89
CA ALA A 23 8.56 -45.42 36.26
C ALA A 23 8.31 -44.11 35.50
N CYS A 24 7.68 -43.16 36.18
CA CYS A 24 7.63 -41.76 35.79
C CYS A 24 8.48 -40.99 36.81
N GLY A 25 9.44 -40.20 36.34
CA GLY A 25 10.26 -39.37 37.23
C GLY A 25 11.42 -38.67 36.54
N GLY A 26 11.14 -37.55 35.87
CA GLY A 26 12.10 -36.45 35.71
C GLY A 26 12.94 -36.46 34.44
N SER A 27 12.31 -36.35 33.26
CA SER A 27 13.02 -35.85 32.08
C SER A 27 13.34 -34.37 32.28
N SER A 28 14.61 -34.10 32.51
CA SER A 28 15.23 -32.78 32.43
C SER A 28 14.71 -32.01 31.22
N SER A 29 14.09 -30.86 31.50
CA SER A 29 13.72 -29.84 30.52
C SER A 29 14.89 -29.61 29.58
N MET A 30 14.75 -30.06 28.33
CA MET A 30 15.62 -29.61 27.26
C MET A 30 15.23 -28.17 26.97
N ASN A 31 16.16 -27.25 27.23
CA ASN A 31 16.13 -25.91 26.66
C ASN A 31 16.18 -26.07 25.13
N SER A 32 15.03 -26.12 24.47
CA SER A 32 14.95 -25.94 23.04
C SER A 32 15.38 -24.50 22.75
N ASN A 33 16.62 -24.31 22.30
CA ASN A 33 17.00 -23.07 21.63
C ASN A 33 16.06 -22.94 20.43
N LYS A 34 15.01 -22.12 20.56
CA LYS A 34 14.16 -21.79 19.42
C LYS A 34 15.06 -21.18 18.35
N THR A 35 14.96 -21.65 17.11
CA THR A 35 15.67 -21.06 15.96
C THR A 35 14.70 -20.31 15.04
N THR A 36 13.40 -20.45 15.29
CA THR A 36 12.31 -19.84 14.54
C THR A 36 11.52 -18.86 15.40
N GLY A 37 10.98 -17.84 14.77
CA GLY A 37 9.84 -17.07 15.26
C GLY A 37 8.55 -17.52 14.58
N THR A 38 7.45 -16.87 14.93
CA THR A 38 6.11 -17.16 14.43
C THR A 38 5.55 -15.94 13.72
N VAL A 39 5.01 -16.12 12.52
CA VAL A 39 4.38 -15.07 11.72
C VAL A 39 2.89 -15.34 11.57
N ASN A 40 2.11 -14.29 11.78
CA ASN A 40 0.72 -14.18 11.38
C ASN A 40 0.65 -13.24 10.17
N LEU A 41 -0.06 -13.64 9.13
CA LEU A 41 -0.14 -12.87 7.89
C LEU A 41 -1.58 -12.44 7.62
N SER A 42 -1.79 -11.13 7.50
CA SER A 42 -3.07 -10.53 7.17
C SER A 42 -2.98 -9.67 5.90
N VAL A 43 -4.14 -9.37 5.34
CA VAL A 43 -4.31 -8.36 4.29
C VAL A 43 -5.32 -7.30 4.74
N SER A 44 -5.05 -6.05 4.39
CA SER A 44 -5.90 -4.88 4.60
C SER A 44 -6.01 -4.05 3.34
N ASP A 45 -7.02 -3.20 3.30
CA ASP A 45 -7.12 -2.05 2.42
C ASP A 45 -8.17 -1.10 3.01
N PRO A 46 -7.85 0.17 3.27
CA PRO A 46 -8.87 1.16 3.60
C PRO A 46 -9.81 1.34 2.39
N PRO A 47 -11.15 1.27 2.55
CA PRO A 47 -12.08 1.28 1.42
C PRO A 47 -12.32 2.70 0.87
N THR A 48 -11.26 3.40 0.46
CA THR A 48 -11.29 4.84 0.15
C THR A 48 -12.01 5.17 -1.15
N CYS A 49 -11.97 4.26 -2.13
CA CYS A 49 -12.65 4.36 -3.42
C CYS A 49 -13.93 3.51 -3.49
N ALA A 50 -14.47 3.10 -2.33
CA ALA A 50 -15.76 2.44 -2.26
C ALA A 50 -16.90 3.41 -2.61
N ALA A 51 -17.89 2.92 -3.34
CA ALA A 51 -19.11 3.64 -3.63
C ALA A 51 -19.86 3.99 -2.33
N PRO A 52 -20.48 5.19 -2.22
CA PRO A 52 -20.75 6.15 -3.29
C PRO A 52 -19.66 7.22 -3.49
N ALA A 53 -18.62 7.26 -2.64
CA ALA A 53 -17.57 8.26 -2.73
C ALA A 53 -16.57 7.96 -3.87
N GLY A 54 -16.34 6.68 -4.15
CA GLY A 54 -15.56 6.21 -5.29
C GLY A 54 -16.35 5.36 -6.30
N PRO A 55 -15.69 4.91 -7.37
CA PRO A 55 -16.34 4.27 -8.52
C PRO A 55 -16.67 2.79 -8.30
N TYR A 56 -16.10 2.13 -7.29
CA TYR A 56 -16.17 0.68 -7.14
C TYR A 56 -17.06 0.28 -5.97
N SER A 57 -17.94 -0.69 -6.18
CA SER A 57 -18.72 -1.29 -5.10
C SER A 57 -17.93 -2.39 -4.38
N ASN A 58 -17.19 -3.21 -5.14
CA ASN A 58 -16.35 -4.29 -4.63
C ASN A 58 -15.15 -4.52 -5.55
N VAL A 59 -14.04 -4.97 -5.00
CA VAL A 59 -12.86 -5.40 -5.75
C VAL A 59 -12.42 -6.75 -5.19
N TRP A 60 -12.74 -7.82 -5.91
CA TRP A 60 -12.42 -9.18 -5.49
C TRP A 60 -11.10 -9.63 -6.09
N VAL A 61 -10.17 -10.05 -5.23
CA VAL A 61 -8.92 -10.73 -5.61
C VAL A 61 -8.84 -12.07 -4.92
N THR A 62 -8.32 -13.09 -5.62
CA THR A 62 -8.13 -14.44 -5.07
C THR A 62 -6.65 -14.71 -4.86
N ILE A 63 -6.25 -14.85 -3.59
CA ILE A 63 -4.87 -15.09 -3.18
C ILE A 63 -4.65 -16.60 -3.02
N LYS A 64 -3.62 -17.14 -3.70
CA LYS A 64 -3.26 -18.57 -3.64
C LYS A 64 -1.95 -18.88 -2.94
N ASP A 65 -1.05 -17.90 -2.86
CA ASP A 65 0.24 -18.07 -2.18
C ASP A 65 0.84 -16.71 -1.78
N VAL A 66 1.55 -16.65 -0.66
CA VAL A 66 2.38 -15.53 -0.24
C VAL A 66 3.71 -16.10 0.23
N GLN A 67 4.79 -15.63 -0.38
CA GLN A 67 6.14 -16.10 -0.11
C GLN A 67 7.04 -14.96 0.34
N ILE A 68 8.04 -15.26 1.17
CA ILE A 68 9.00 -14.28 1.68
C ILE A 68 10.44 -14.74 1.43
N HIS A 69 11.34 -13.78 1.18
CA HIS A 69 12.74 -14.03 0.84
C HIS A 69 13.71 -13.05 1.50
N GLN A 70 14.91 -13.53 1.84
CA GLN A 70 15.95 -12.71 2.51
C GLN A 70 16.65 -11.71 1.58
N SER A 71 16.85 -12.08 0.31
CA SER A 71 17.37 -11.18 -0.74
C SER A 71 16.29 -10.27 -1.32
N ALA A 72 16.63 -8.99 -1.50
CA ALA A 72 15.80 -7.96 -2.15
C ALA A 72 15.73 -8.08 -3.70
N SER A 73 16.60 -8.90 -4.28
CA SER A 73 16.75 -9.07 -5.73
C SER A 73 16.35 -10.46 -6.22
N ALA A 74 15.62 -11.24 -5.42
CA ALA A 74 15.27 -12.61 -5.75
C ALA A 74 14.25 -12.69 -6.90
N GLY A 75 14.59 -13.48 -7.90
CA GLY A 75 13.69 -13.90 -8.97
C GLY A 75 12.60 -14.84 -8.44
N PRO A 76 11.48 -14.98 -9.17
CA PRO A 76 10.35 -15.81 -8.75
C PRO A 76 10.65 -17.31 -8.68
N SER A 77 11.73 -17.78 -9.32
CA SER A 77 12.14 -19.19 -9.33
C SER A 77 13.43 -19.46 -8.55
N ASP A 78 14.00 -18.45 -7.88
CA ASP A 78 15.24 -18.62 -7.12
C ASP A 78 15.03 -19.53 -5.90
N ALA A 79 16.09 -20.17 -5.43
CA ALA A 79 16.02 -20.93 -4.19
C ALA A 79 15.95 -20.00 -2.97
N GLY A 80 15.28 -20.43 -1.89
CA GLY A 80 15.24 -19.70 -0.62
C GLY A 80 13.91 -19.04 -0.27
N TRP A 81 12.89 -19.14 -1.15
CA TRP A 81 11.53 -18.69 -0.84
C TRP A 81 10.92 -19.52 0.29
N VAL A 82 10.33 -18.85 1.26
CA VAL A 82 9.56 -19.48 2.35
C VAL A 82 8.08 -19.15 2.13
N ASP A 83 7.25 -20.18 2.10
CA ASP A 83 5.79 -20.08 1.94
C ASP A 83 5.14 -19.69 3.28
N LEU A 84 4.45 -18.54 3.30
CA LEU A 84 3.72 -18.02 4.45
C LEU A 84 2.24 -18.45 4.47
N THR A 85 1.77 -19.16 3.45
CA THR A 85 0.37 -19.53 3.27
C THR A 85 0.20 -20.93 2.65
N PRO A 86 0.82 -21.99 3.21
CA PRO A 86 0.87 -23.30 2.54
C PRO A 86 -0.51 -23.92 2.28
N ASN A 87 -1.53 -23.53 3.05
CA ASN A 87 -2.90 -24.01 2.91
C ASN A 87 -3.64 -23.39 1.70
N LEU A 88 -3.25 -22.19 1.25
CA LEU A 88 -3.95 -21.45 0.19
C LEU A 88 -3.76 -22.09 -1.19
N LYS A 89 -2.69 -22.88 -1.40
CA LYS A 89 -2.48 -23.62 -2.67
C LYS A 89 -3.61 -24.60 -2.99
N SER A 90 -4.16 -25.23 -1.95
CA SER A 90 -5.29 -26.16 -2.06
C SER A 90 -6.65 -25.49 -1.90
N ALA A 91 -6.71 -24.36 -1.19
CA ALA A 91 -7.94 -23.62 -0.94
C ALA A 91 -7.65 -22.11 -1.00
N PRO A 92 -7.57 -21.53 -2.22
CA PRO A 92 -7.32 -20.11 -2.39
C PRO A 92 -8.38 -19.26 -1.68
N GLN A 93 -7.98 -18.10 -1.20
CA GLN A 93 -8.87 -17.21 -0.47
C GLN A 93 -9.24 -16.02 -1.34
N GLN A 94 -10.53 -15.89 -1.65
CA GLN A 94 -11.08 -14.71 -2.32
C GLN A 94 -11.39 -13.63 -1.28
N VAL A 95 -10.83 -12.44 -1.48
CA VAL A 95 -10.89 -11.28 -0.57
C VAL A 95 -11.50 -10.10 -1.32
N ASP A 96 -12.46 -9.42 -0.71
CA ASP A 96 -12.93 -8.11 -1.18
C ASP A 96 -12.06 -7.03 -0.57
N LEU A 97 -11.26 -6.36 -1.41
CA LEU A 97 -10.38 -5.27 -0.99
C LEU A 97 -11.15 -4.06 -0.49
N LEU A 98 -12.38 -3.84 -0.97
CA LEU A 98 -13.24 -2.75 -0.48
C LEU A 98 -14.19 -3.21 0.62
N GLY A 99 -13.97 -4.41 1.15
CA GLY A 99 -14.74 -4.96 2.25
C GLY A 99 -14.60 -4.11 3.52
N ILE A 100 -15.60 -4.18 4.38
CA ILE A 100 -15.47 -3.61 5.72
C ILE A 100 -14.66 -4.61 6.54
N ALA A 101 -13.41 -4.26 6.85
CA ALA A 101 -12.67 -4.96 7.89
C ALA A 101 -13.56 -5.03 9.14
N GLY A 102 -13.63 -6.19 9.81
CA GLY A 102 -14.31 -6.26 11.10
C GLY A 102 -13.70 -5.26 12.10
N ASN A 103 -14.07 -5.34 13.39
CA ASN A 103 -13.54 -4.44 14.43
C ASN A 103 -11.99 -4.42 14.61
N ASN A 104 -11.22 -5.10 13.73
CA ASN A 104 -9.78 -5.33 13.83
C ASN A 104 -8.97 -4.80 12.62
N CYS A 105 -9.50 -3.97 11.72
CA CYS A 105 -8.75 -3.36 10.60
C CYS A 105 -8.21 -4.29 9.49
N PHE A 106 -8.31 -5.60 9.66
CA PHE A 106 -7.92 -6.60 8.66
C PHE A 106 -9.12 -7.09 7.86
N LEU A 107 -8.94 -7.28 6.56
CA LEU A 107 -9.93 -7.89 5.67
C LEU A 107 -9.91 -9.41 5.81
N ALA A 108 -8.72 -9.99 5.90
CA ALA A 108 -8.54 -11.43 5.98
C ALA A 108 -7.21 -11.80 6.68
N MET A 109 -7.23 -12.93 7.38
CA MET A 109 -6.03 -13.65 7.81
C MET A 109 -5.69 -14.69 6.74
N LEU A 110 -4.54 -14.53 6.08
CA LEU A 110 -4.08 -15.40 4.99
C LEU A 110 -3.23 -16.57 5.52
N GLY A 111 -2.50 -16.33 6.60
CA GLY A 111 -1.65 -17.33 7.25
C GLY A 111 -1.63 -17.11 8.76
N SER A 112 -1.56 -18.19 9.54
CA SER A 112 -1.51 -18.09 11.00
C SER A 112 -0.51 -19.08 11.58
N ASN A 113 0.22 -18.63 12.60
CA ASN A 113 1.23 -19.42 13.32
C ASN A 113 2.30 -20.06 12.40
N VAL A 114 2.75 -19.35 11.37
CA VAL A 114 3.75 -19.86 10.43
C VAL A 114 5.13 -19.74 11.05
N GLU A 115 5.87 -20.84 11.13
CA GLU A 115 7.25 -20.81 11.61
C GLU A 115 8.19 -20.23 10.56
N LEU A 116 8.92 -19.18 10.92
CA LEU A 116 9.90 -18.52 10.06
C LEU A 116 11.25 -18.50 10.78
N GLN A 117 12.34 -18.83 10.06
CA GLN A 117 13.68 -18.77 10.64
C GLN A 117 14.00 -17.35 11.09
N ALA A 118 14.72 -17.23 12.21
CA ALA A 118 15.17 -15.93 12.66
C ALA A 118 16.06 -15.26 11.59
N GLY A 119 15.78 -14.00 11.27
CA GLY A 119 16.49 -13.30 10.20
C GLY A 119 15.81 -12.02 9.73
N SER A 120 16.38 -11.43 8.68
CA SER A 120 15.88 -10.24 8.01
C SER A 120 15.45 -10.59 6.59
N TYR A 121 14.23 -10.22 6.24
CA TYR A 121 13.60 -10.50 4.96
C TYR A 121 13.33 -9.22 4.20
N GLN A 122 13.67 -9.18 2.91
CA GLN A 122 13.70 -7.94 2.12
C GLN A 122 12.78 -7.99 0.90
N GLN A 123 12.04 -9.08 0.72
CA GLN A 123 11.12 -9.23 -0.40
C GLN A 123 9.96 -10.17 -0.04
N ILE A 124 8.74 -9.75 -0.37
CA ILE A 124 7.54 -10.58 -0.33
C ILE A 124 7.03 -10.75 -1.77
N ARG A 125 6.43 -11.91 -2.07
CA ARG A 125 5.69 -12.15 -3.31
C ARG A 125 4.30 -12.68 -3.01
N ILE A 126 3.29 -12.11 -3.64
CA ILE A 126 1.90 -12.57 -3.55
C ILE A 126 1.48 -13.13 -4.89
N TYR A 127 0.96 -14.35 -4.90
CA TYR A 127 0.43 -14.98 -6.10
C TYR A 127 -1.08 -14.95 -6.08
N LEU A 128 -1.66 -14.45 -7.16
CA LEU A 128 -3.10 -14.49 -7.37
C LEU A 128 -3.50 -15.75 -8.16
N SER A 129 -4.71 -16.23 -7.93
CA SER A 129 -5.32 -17.28 -8.75
C SER A 129 -5.73 -16.76 -10.11
N ASP A 130 -5.71 -17.66 -11.09
CA ASP A 130 -6.36 -17.46 -12.39
C ASP A 130 -7.58 -18.38 -12.51
N SER A 131 -8.25 -18.36 -13.67
CA SER A 131 -9.48 -19.11 -13.89
C SER A 131 -9.35 -20.63 -13.76
N SER A 132 -8.14 -21.19 -13.80
CA SER A 132 -7.91 -22.63 -13.55
C SER A 132 -8.18 -23.04 -12.10
N ASP A 133 -8.09 -22.08 -11.17
CA ASP A 133 -8.35 -22.30 -9.74
C ASP A 133 -9.82 -22.09 -9.35
N ALA A 134 -10.72 -21.72 -10.27
CA ALA A 134 -12.12 -21.43 -9.97
C ALA A 134 -12.84 -22.60 -9.26
N SER A 135 -12.47 -23.84 -9.61
CA SER A 135 -13.01 -25.06 -8.98
C SER A 135 -12.58 -25.27 -7.52
N LYS A 136 -11.56 -24.56 -7.05
CA LYS A 136 -11.04 -24.64 -5.68
C LYS A 136 -11.75 -23.67 -4.73
N LEU A 137 -12.51 -22.70 -5.25
CA LEU A 137 -13.27 -21.75 -4.45
C LEU A 137 -14.60 -22.36 -4.00
N THR A 138 -14.92 -22.22 -2.71
CA THR A 138 -16.24 -22.63 -2.18
C THR A 138 -17.35 -21.69 -2.62
N THR A 139 -17.02 -20.40 -2.74
CA THR A 139 -17.90 -19.34 -3.21
C THR A 139 -17.08 -18.46 -4.15
N ASN A 140 -17.64 -18.12 -5.31
CA ASN A 140 -17.03 -17.20 -6.25
C ASN A 140 -17.94 -15.99 -6.44
N HIS A 141 -17.43 -14.81 -6.09
CA HIS A 141 -18.13 -13.52 -6.23
C HIS A 141 -17.99 -12.90 -7.62
N CYS A 142 -17.20 -13.53 -8.50
CA CYS A 142 -17.00 -13.13 -9.87
C CYS A 142 -17.86 -13.97 -10.84
N SER A 143 -18.00 -13.49 -12.08
CA SER A 143 -18.82 -14.14 -13.10
C SER A 143 -18.11 -15.35 -13.72
N GLY A 144 -18.81 -16.47 -13.86
CA GLY A 144 -18.31 -17.66 -14.57
C GLY A 144 -17.07 -18.28 -13.91
N SER A 145 -16.00 -18.45 -14.68
CA SER A 145 -14.72 -19.01 -14.20
C SER A 145 -13.72 -17.94 -13.76
N ASP A 146 -14.05 -16.66 -13.86
CA ASP A 146 -13.16 -15.61 -13.38
C ASP A 146 -13.11 -15.64 -11.86
N VAL A 147 -11.93 -15.38 -11.28
CA VAL A 147 -11.71 -15.41 -9.83
C VAL A 147 -11.20 -14.08 -9.27
N ASN A 148 -10.94 -13.11 -10.15
CA ASN A 148 -10.63 -11.73 -9.80
C ASN A 148 -11.56 -10.81 -10.60
N CYS A 149 -12.20 -9.86 -9.96
CA CYS A 149 -13.16 -8.97 -10.63
C CYS A 149 -13.37 -7.65 -9.90
N VAL A 150 -13.81 -6.65 -10.66
CA VAL A 150 -14.24 -5.34 -10.18
C VAL A 150 -15.75 -5.21 -10.36
N VAL A 151 -16.44 -4.76 -9.33
CA VAL A 151 -17.87 -4.46 -9.38
C VAL A 151 -18.07 -2.96 -9.38
N THR A 152 -18.72 -2.43 -10.42
CA THR A 152 -18.99 -0.99 -10.57
C THR A 152 -20.30 -0.76 -11.32
N GLY A 153 -21.09 0.23 -10.89
CA GLY A 153 -22.39 0.53 -11.48
C GLY A 153 -23.36 -0.65 -11.50
N GLY A 154 -23.21 -1.61 -10.56
CA GLY A 154 -23.99 -2.85 -10.50
C GLY A 154 -23.55 -3.95 -11.47
N ASN A 155 -22.48 -3.75 -12.25
CA ASN A 155 -21.94 -4.73 -13.19
C ASN A 155 -20.62 -5.30 -12.68
N THR A 156 -20.37 -6.58 -12.97
CA THR A 156 -19.12 -7.28 -12.63
C THR A 156 -18.26 -7.43 -13.87
N PHE A 157 -17.01 -6.97 -13.79
CA PHE A 157 -16.01 -7.05 -14.85
C PHE A 157 -14.82 -7.88 -14.39
N THR A 158 -14.28 -8.73 -15.27
CA THR A 158 -13.04 -9.47 -15.02
C THR A 158 -11.91 -8.49 -14.74
N LEU A 159 -11.13 -8.77 -13.70
CA LEU A 159 -9.90 -8.03 -13.41
C LEU A 159 -8.74 -8.76 -14.10
N GLU A 160 -8.22 -8.16 -15.18
CA GLU A 160 -7.14 -8.74 -15.97
C GLU A 160 -5.83 -8.72 -15.17
N LEU A 161 -5.22 -9.90 -15.06
CA LEU A 161 -3.88 -10.08 -14.50
C LEU A 161 -2.88 -10.07 -15.66
N SER A 162 -1.76 -9.38 -15.48
CA SER A 162 -0.67 -9.33 -16.45
C SER A 162 0.35 -10.44 -16.19
N SER A 163 0.78 -10.60 -14.93
CA SER A 163 1.76 -11.62 -14.53
C SER A 163 1.59 -12.11 -13.08
N GLU A 164 0.63 -11.55 -12.35
CA GLU A 164 0.43 -11.74 -10.91
C GLU A 164 0.10 -13.20 -10.53
N SER A 165 -0.42 -14.00 -11.47
CA SER A 165 -0.65 -15.43 -11.26
C SER A 165 0.57 -16.32 -11.50
N ASN A 166 1.57 -15.84 -12.24
CA ASN A 166 2.73 -16.60 -12.70
C ASN A 166 4.02 -16.23 -11.97
N THR A 167 4.34 -14.94 -11.89
CA THR A 167 5.57 -14.43 -11.26
C THR A 167 5.32 -13.85 -9.87
N GLY A 168 4.05 -13.65 -9.53
CA GLY A 168 3.62 -13.03 -8.28
C GLY A 168 3.88 -11.52 -8.26
N ILE A 169 3.05 -10.82 -7.51
CA ILE A 169 3.20 -9.40 -7.17
C ILE A 169 4.41 -9.26 -6.25
N LYS A 170 5.42 -8.50 -6.66
CA LYS A 170 6.63 -8.24 -5.86
C LYS A 170 6.39 -7.07 -4.91
N ILE A 171 6.66 -7.27 -3.62
CA ILE A 171 6.80 -6.18 -2.63
C ILE A 171 8.30 -6.11 -2.27
N PRO A 172 9.08 -5.20 -2.87
CA PRO A 172 10.49 -4.99 -2.57
C PRO A 172 10.68 -4.26 -1.23
N SER A 173 11.93 -4.18 -0.77
CA SER A 173 12.31 -3.44 0.44
C SER A 173 11.77 -2.01 0.50
N GLY A 174 11.70 -1.29 -0.62
CA GLY A 174 11.14 0.06 -0.68
C GLY A 174 9.64 0.14 -0.36
N GLN A 175 8.92 -0.97 -0.44
CA GLN A 175 7.50 -1.09 -0.06
C GLN A 175 7.30 -1.88 1.25
N LEU A 176 8.40 -2.25 1.92
CA LEU A 176 8.38 -2.82 3.26
C LEU A 176 8.61 -1.70 4.29
N ALA A 177 7.74 -1.59 5.28
CA ALA A 177 7.92 -0.65 6.39
C ALA A 177 9.27 -0.92 7.08
N GLY A 178 10.11 0.12 7.20
CA GLY A 178 11.47 -0.01 7.74
C GLY A 178 12.49 -0.68 6.80
N GLY A 179 12.12 -0.96 5.53
CA GLY A 179 12.99 -1.53 4.51
C GLY A 179 13.15 -3.05 4.57
N ASN A 180 12.70 -3.71 5.64
CA ASN A 180 12.77 -5.15 5.81
C ASN A 180 11.75 -5.65 6.86
N PHE A 181 11.50 -6.95 6.87
CA PHE A 181 10.80 -7.66 7.93
C PHE A 181 11.80 -8.48 8.74
N THR A 182 12.00 -8.16 10.01
CA THR A 182 12.89 -8.91 10.92
C THR A 182 12.09 -9.76 11.88
N ILE A 183 12.56 -10.97 12.17
CA ILE A 183 11.98 -11.82 13.21
C ILE A 183 13.08 -12.50 14.00
N ALA A 184 13.02 -12.46 15.32
CA ALA A 184 13.94 -13.20 16.18
C ALA A 184 13.32 -14.51 16.66
N ALA A 185 14.18 -15.41 17.14
CA ALA A 185 13.76 -16.69 17.66
C ALA A 185 12.80 -16.53 18.86
N GLY A 186 11.66 -17.21 18.80
CA GLY A 186 10.63 -17.19 19.84
C GLY A 186 9.72 -15.97 19.84
N GLU A 187 9.91 -15.01 18.94
CA GLU A 187 8.98 -13.89 18.76
C GLU A 187 7.74 -14.34 17.98
N VAL A 188 6.64 -13.63 18.22
CA VAL A 188 5.44 -13.69 17.38
C VAL A 188 5.28 -12.31 16.76
N LYS A 189 5.18 -12.24 15.43
CA LYS A 189 4.99 -10.99 14.69
C LYS A 189 3.79 -11.09 13.77
N ASP A 190 3.01 -10.01 13.72
CA ASP A 190 1.90 -9.86 12.80
C ASP A 190 2.38 -9.03 11.60
N LEU A 191 2.44 -9.67 10.44
CA LEU A 191 2.78 -9.06 9.16
C LEU A 191 1.48 -8.75 8.43
N ASN A 192 1.31 -7.49 8.05
CA ASN A 192 0.18 -7.06 7.25
C ASN A 192 0.63 -6.66 5.85
N ILE A 193 -0.16 -7.04 4.87
CA ILE A 193 -0.07 -6.56 3.49
C ILE A 193 -1.20 -5.56 3.28
N ASP A 194 -0.84 -4.31 3.00
CA ASP A 194 -1.78 -3.27 2.60
C ASP A 194 -1.90 -3.27 1.07
N PHE A 195 -3.09 -3.56 0.56
CA PHE A 195 -3.35 -3.67 -0.87
C PHE A 195 -4.26 -2.52 -1.29
N ASP A 196 -3.68 -1.39 -1.69
CA ASP A 196 -4.44 -0.20 -2.12
C ASP A 196 -5.20 -0.50 -3.43
N ALA A 197 -6.48 -0.89 -3.32
CA ALA A 197 -7.28 -1.20 -4.50
C ALA A 197 -7.47 0.04 -5.38
N CYS A 198 -7.52 1.22 -4.78
CA CYS A 198 -7.85 2.47 -5.46
C CYS A 198 -6.75 2.90 -6.43
N LEU A 199 -5.49 2.65 -6.08
CA LEU A 199 -4.36 2.84 -6.98
C LEU A 199 -4.07 1.61 -7.83
N SER A 200 -4.54 0.44 -7.40
CA SER A 200 -4.26 -0.82 -8.07
C SER A 200 -5.16 -1.13 -9.27
N ILE A 201 -6.31 -0.46 -9.43
CA ILE A 201 -7.23 -0.71 -10.54
C ILE A 201 -7.03 0.33 -11.64
N VAL A 202 -6.73 -0.15 -12.85
CA VAL A 202 -6.66 0.66 -14.07
C VAL A 202 -7.87 0.36 -14.95
N HIS A 203 -8.69 1.38 -15.24
CA HIS A 203 -9.74 1.29 -16.25
C HIS A 203 -9.18 1.69 -17.62
N GLN A 204 -9.10 0.72 -18.52
CA GLN A 204 -8.49 0.88 -19.83
C GLN A 204 -9.47 1.51 -20.83
N GLY A 205 -8.96 2.22 -21.84
CA GLY A 205 -9.80 2.87 -22.88
C GLY A 205 -10.71 1.91 -23.69
N ASN A 206 -10.46 0.60 -23.62
CA ASN A 206 -11.29 -0.45 -24.22
C ASN A 206 -12.43 -0.95 -23.30
N GLY A 207 -12.63 -0.34 -22.13
CA GLY A 207 -13.68 -0.68 -21.16
C GLY A 207 -13.36 -1.86 -20.24
N LYS A 208 -12.12 -2.36 -20.26
CA LYS A 208 -11.66 -3.44 -19.37
C LYS A 208 -10.96 -2.90 -18.13
N TYR A 209 -10.91 -3.72 -17.08
CA TYR A 209 -10.20 -3.42 -15.85
C TYR A 209 -8.97 -4.31 -15.75
N ARG A 210 -7.81 -3.70 -15.49
CA ARG A 210 -6.54 -4.41 -15.31
C ARG A 210 -5.97 -4.09 -13.94
N LEU A 211 -5.32 -5.07 -13.32
CA LEU A 211 -4.59 -4.89 -12.08
C LEU A 211 -3.20 -4.28 -12.38
N LYS A 212 -2.89 -3.17 -11.71
CA LYS A 212 -1.58 -2.54 -11.59
C LYS A 212 -1.22 -2.53 -10.09
N PRO A 213 -0.70 -3.62 -9.54
CA PRO A 213 -0.61 -3.77 -8.09
C PRO A 213 0.18 -2.64 -7.41
N VAL A 214 -0.46 -1.96 -6.44
CA VAL A 214 0.17 -1.01 -5.51
C VAL A 214 -0.02 -1.57 -4.09
N LEU A 215 1.04 -2.13 -3.53
CA LEU A 215 1.01 -2.77 -2.22
C LEU A 215 2.16 -2.30 -1.34
N HIS A 216 1.90 -2.27 -0.04
CA HIS A 216 2.90 -2.12 1.00
C HIS A 216 2.78 -3.29 1.97
N ALA A 217 3.84 -3.58 2.72
CA ALA A 217 3.74 -4.53 3.81
C ALA A 217 4.59 -4.10 5.01
N GLY A 218 4.23 -4.58 6.19
CA GLY A 218 4.99 -4.26 7.38
C GLY A 218 4.47 -4.95 8.63
N GLU A 219 5.30 -4.91 9.67
CA GLU A 219 4.90 -5.38 11.00
C GLU A 219 3.86 -4.44 11.59
N VAL A 220 2.77 -5.01 12.09
CA VAL A 220 1.67 -4.30 12.75
C VAL A 220 1.43 -4.87 14.14
N GLN A 221 0.71 -4.12 14.98
CA GLN A 221 0.22 -4.62 16.27
C GLN A 221 -1.30 -4.73 16.24
N LEU A 222 -1.84 -5.90 16.58
CA LEU A 222 -3.29 -6.17 16.54
C LEU A 222 -4.15 -5.27 17.45
N THR A 223 -3.56 -4.51 18.38
CA THR A 223 -4.31 -3.73 19.39
C THR A 223 -4.00 -2.22 19.40
N SER A 224 -3.04 -1.73 18.61
CA SER A 224 -2.60 -0.32 18.65
C SER A 224 -1.95 0.15 17.35
N SER A 225 -2.40 -0.37 16.21
CA SER A 225 -1.84 0.02 14.90
C SER A 225 -2.60 1.16 14.23
N SER A 226 -3.59 1.83 14.84
CA SER A 226 -4.33 2.88 14.10
C SER A 226 -3.73 4.28 14.29
N VAL A 227 -3.83 5.11 13.27
CA VAL A 227 -3.65 6.56 13.37
C VAL A 227 -5.00 7.21 13.10
N THR A 228 -5.45 8.10 13.98
CA THR A 228 -6.79 8.69 13.92
C THR A 228 -6.78 10.20 14.10
N GLY A 229 -7.79 10.88 13.56
CA GLY A 229 -7.98 12.31 13.78
C GLY A 229 -9.27 12.81 13.15
N SER A 230 -9.51 14.11 13.24
CA SER A 230 -10.65 14.79 12.63
C SER A 230 -10.21 16.10 11.99
N LEU A 231 -10.55 16.31 10.72
CA LEU A 231 -10.30 17.57 10.02
C LEU A 231 -11.40 18.58 10.36
N VAL A 232 -11.01 19.75 10.84
CA VAL A 232 -11.93 20.84 11.20
C VAL A 232 -11.52 22.15 10.54
N ASP A 233 -12.49 23.00 10.19
CA ASP A 233 -12.20 24.37 9.80
C ASP A 233 -11.57 25.13 10.98
N SER A 234 -10.44 25.80 10.73
CA SER A 234 -9.64 26.49 11.75
C SER A 234 -10.36 27.65 12.45
N ILE A 235 -11.43 28.20 11.86
CA ILE A 235 -12.19 29.32 12.41
C ILE A 235 -13.46 28.80 13.09
N SER A 236 -14.28 28.02 12.39
CA SER A 236 -15.56 27.54 12.93
C SER A 236 -15.41 26.35 13.88
N HIS A 237 -14.27 25.64 13.82
CA HIS A 237 -14.01 24.40 14.57
C HIS A 237 -15.02 23.29 14.27
N THR A 238 -15.63 23.30 13.09
CA THR A 238 -16.59 22.30 12.62
C THR A 238 -16.02 21.49 11.46
N SER A 239 -16.62 20.34 11.17
CA SER A 239 -16.24 19.54 10.00
C SER A 239 -16.44 20.31 8.69
N ILE A 240 -15.61 20.00 7.71
CA ILE A 240 -15.70 20.53 6.35
C ILE A 240 -16.74 19.70 5.59
N VAL A 241 -17.83 20.34 5.17
CA VAL A 241 -18.99 19.63 4.61
C VAL A 241 -19.14 19.80 3.11
N GLY A 242 -19.70 18.77 2.46
CA GLY A 242 -20.21 18.82 1.09
C GLY A 242 -19.17 18.74 -0.01
N GLY A 243 -17.90 18.53 0.30
CA GLY A 243 -16.84 18.35 -0.69
C GLY A 243 -15.94 17.16 -0.38
N ALA A 244 -14.68 17.22 -0.78
CA ALA A 244 -13.70 16.15 -0.63
C ALA A 244 -12.62 16.52 0.38
N ALA A 245 -12.22 15.55 1.20
CA ALA A 245 -11.13 15.68 2.14
C ALA A 245 -10.34 14.38 2.17
N VAL A 246 -9.07 14.48 1.78
CA VAL A 246 -8.16 13.35 1.61
C VAL A 246 -7.00 13.51 2.57
N VAL A 247 -6.60 12.41 3.18
CA VAL A 247 -5.50 12.34 4.13
C VAL A 247 -4.52 11.28 3.64
N GLY A 248 -3.29 11.67 3.37
CA GLY A 248 -2.16 10.79 3.11
C GLY A 248 -1.35 10.54 4.39
N LEU A 249 -0.85 9.33 4.54
CA LEU A 249 0.15 8.95 5.53
C LEU A 249 1.45 8.69 4.78
N GLU A 250 2.44 9.54 4.99
CA GLU A 250 3.66 9.58 4.18
C GLU A 250 4.91 9.22 4.98
N GLN A 251 5.90 8.69 4.29
CA GLN A 251 7.21 8.36 4.85
C GLN A 251 8.32 8.65 3.85
N LYS A 252 9.45 9.16 4.34
CA LYS A 252 10.64 9.47 3.52
C LYS A 252 11.17 8.22 2.84
N ASP A 253 11.37 8.31 1.53
CA ASP A 253 12.19 7.38 0.78
C ASP A 253 13.69 7.64 0.99
N ALA A 254 14.54 6.81 0.39
CA ALA A 254 15.99 6.91 0.50
C ALA A 254 16.58 8.23 -0.07
N ASN A 255 15.81 8.96 -0.89
CA ASN A 255 16.19 10.25 -1.46
C ASN A 255 15.66 11.43 -0.63
N GLY A 256 14.97 11.16 0.49
CA GLY A 256 14.40 12.18 1.37
C GLY A 256 13.11 12.81 0.83
N ILE A 257 12.42 12.14 -0.12
CA ILE A 257 11.11 12.53 -0.61
C ILE A 257 10.06 11.71 0.13
N ASP A 258 9.04 12.36 0.71
CA ASP A 258 7.94 11.63 1.33
C ASP A 258 7.12 10.91 0.25
N ARG A 259 6.81 9.65 0.51
CA ARG A 259 5.96 8.81 -0.33
C ARG A 259 4.72 8.43 0.46
N VAL A 260 3.57 8.47 -0.20
CA VAL A 260 2.30 8.01 0.38
C VAL A 260 2.36 6.51 0.57
N ILE A 261 2.28 6.07 1.83
CA ILE A 261 2.27 4.66 2.21
C ILE A 261 0.84 4.17 2.41
N MET A 262 -0.02 5.03 2.97
CA MET A 262 -1.46 4.80 3.11
C MET A 262 -2.22 6.08 2.79
N GLN A 263 -3.48 5.94 2.39
CA GLN A 263 -4.38 7.07 2.20
C GLN A 263 -5.77 6.77 2.74
N THR A 264 -6.52 7.81 3.05
CA THR A 264 -7.91 7.71 3.47
C THR A 264 -8.69 8.98 3.14
N VAL A 265 -10.02 8.88 3.19
CA VAL A 265 -10.94 10.02 3.09
C VAL A 265 -11.63 10.22 4.43
N THR A 266 -12.04 11.45 4.72
CA THR A 266 -12.80 11.70 5.96
C THR A 266 -14.24 11.23 5.85
N ASP A 267 -14.83 10.78 6.96
CA ASP A 267 -16.27 10.61 7.07
C ASP A 267 -17.03 11.96 7.07
N ALA A 268 -18.36 11.91 7.09
CA ALA A 268 -19.21 13.11 7.11
C ALA A 268 -19.00 14.05 8.32
N ARG A 269 -18.31 13.57 9.36
CA ARG A 269 -17.94 14.33 10.57
C ARG A 269 -16.49 14.81 10.53
N GLY A 270 -15.77 14.59 9.42
CA GLY A 270 -14.37 14.97 9.26
C GLY A 270 -13.38 13.95 9.84
N ASN A 271 -13.84 12.81 10.38
CA ASN A 271 -12.96 11.83 11.00
C ASN A 271 -12.22 11.01 9.94
N PHE A 272 -10.95 10.73 10.18
CA PHE A 272 -10.15 9.82 9.38
C PHE A 272 -9.48 8.77 10.26
N VAL A 273 -9.26 7.59 9.68
CA VAL A 273 -8.58 6.47 10.32
C VAL A 273 -7.67 5.81 9.29
N PHE A 274 -6.40 5.64 9.66
CA PHE A 274 -5.50 4.68 9.03
C PHE A 274 -5.44 3.45 9.91
N CYS A 275 -5.72 2.28 9.37
CA CYS A 275 -5.59 1.04 10.13
C CYS A 275 -5.52 -0.20 9.23
N PRO A 276 -4.61 -1.14 9.51
CA PRO A 276 -3.50 -1.04 10.45
C PRO A 276 -2.33 -0.25 9.83
N VAL A 277 -1.68 0.59 10.64
CA VAL A 277 -0.45 1.31 10.31
C VAL A 277 0.73 0.47 10.77
N PRO A 278 1.66 0.14 9.87
CA PRO A 278 2.90 -0.54 10.24
C PRO A 278 3.75 0.27 11.23
N ALA A 279 4.63 -0.41 11.96
CA ALA A 279 5.59 0.26 12.83
C ALA A 279 6.46 1.24 12.02
N GLY A 280 6.50 2.50 12.47
CA GLY A 280 7.23 3.56 11.78
C GLY A 280 6.94 4.93 12.36
N THR A 281 7.61 5.93 11.79
CA THR A 281 7.28 7.34 11.97
C THR A 281 6.87 7.91 10.62
N TYR A 282 5.79 8.68 10.62
CA TYR A 282 5.06 9.12 9.45
C TYR A 282 4.73 10.60 9.54
N ASP A 283 4.48 11.20 8.38
CA ASP A 283 3.93 12.54 8.24
C ASP A 283 2.48 12.39 7.72
N VAL A 284 1.51 13.01 8.40
CA VAL A 284 0.11 13.02 7.97
C VAL A 284 -0.14 14.30 7.16
N VAL A 285 -0.52 14.16 5.89
CA VAL A 285 -0.79 15.29 4.99
C VAL A 285 -2.25 15.29 4.59
N ALA A 286 -2.98 16.35 4.95
CA ALA A 286 -4.41 16.49 4.67
C ALA A 286 -4.68 17.66 3.74
N VAL A 287 -5.61 17.48 2.79
CA VAL A 287 -6.13 18.54 1.91
C VAL A 287 -7.66 18.42 1.86
N ALA A 288 -8.34 19.55 1.81
CA ALA A 288 -9.80 19.60 1.73
C ALA A 288 -10.31 20.68 0.77
N VAL A 289 -11.48 20.42 0.20
CA VAL A 289 -12.32 21.38 -0.53
C VAL A 289 -13.75 21.19 -0.03
N ASN A 290 -14.45 22.27 0.30
CA ASN A 290 -15.85 22.15 0.76
C ASN A 290 -16.84 22.10 -0.42
N GLY A 291 -18.13 21.88 -0.12
CA GLY A 291 -19.18 21.80 -1.15
C GLY A 291 -19.49 23.09 -1.90
N ALA A 292 -18.93 24.22 -1.46
CA ALA A 292 -18.99 25.48 -2.19
C ALA A 292 -17.78 25.70 -3.11
N GLY A 293 -16.85 24.75 -3.17
CA GLY A 293 -15.61 24.84 -3.94
C GLY A 293 -14.51 25.67 -3.27
N VAL A 294 -14.64 26.00 -1.98
CA VAL A 294 -13.59 26.70 -1.22
C VAL A 294 -12.47 25.72 -0.91
N ALA A 295 -11.27 26.04 -1.38
CA ALA A 295 -10.05 25.30 -1.10
C ALA A 295 -9.54 25.56 0.32
N TYR A 296 -8.91 24.55 0.91
CA TYR A 296 -8.17 24.69 2.17
C TYR A 296 -6.69 24.43 1.92
N ALA A 297 -5.82 25.14 2.63
CA ALA A 297 -4.39 24.86 2.63
C ALA A 297 -4.17 23.41 3.09
N ALA A 298 -3.12 22.77 2.56
CA ALA A 298 -2.70 21.50 3.10
C ALA A 298 -2.32 21.66 4.59
N THR A 299 -2.55 20.63 5.39
CA THR A 299 -2.07 20.58 6.78
C THR A 299 -1.21 19.33 6.97
N ILE A 300 0.03 19.55 7.43
CA ILE A 300 1.06 18.53 7.62
C ILE A 300 1.30 18.36 9.13
N THR A 301 1.10 17.14 9.62
CA THR A 301 1.42 16.76 11.00
C THR A 301 2.56 15.77 10.98
N THR A 302 3.74 16.19 11.44
CA THR A 302 4.95 15.35 11.40
C THR A 302 5.13 14.49 12.64
N GLY A 303 5.94 13.44 12.52
CA GLY A 303 6.34 12.63 13.68
C GLY A 303 5.23 11.74 14.24
N VAL A 304 4.22 11.42 13.42
CA VAL A 304 3.09 10.58 13.79
C VAL A 304 3.51 9.12 13.83
N GLN A 305 3.03 8.38 14.84
CA GLN A 305 3.32 6.97 15.04
C GLN A 305 2.02 6.16 15.18
N PRO A 306 2.04 4.84 14.90
CA PRO A 306 0.90 3.97 15.19
C PRO A 306 0.40 4.12 16.63
N GLY A 307 -0.91 4.16 16.80
CA GLY A 307 -1.59 4.40 18.07
C GLY A 307 -1.82 5.89 18.40
N ASN A 308 -1.31 6.82 17.59
CA ASN A 308 -1.54 8.25 17.81
C ASN A 308 -2.97 8.68 17.42
N ALA A 309 -3.58 9.46 18.30
CA ALA A 309 -4.78 10.24 18.00
C ALA A 309 -4.38 11.72 17.84
N LEU A 310 -4.53 12.25 16.64
CA LEU A 310 -4.19 13.63 16.29
C LEU A 310 -5.22 14.64 16.85
N GLY A 311 -6.41 14.17 17.24
CA GLY A 311 -7.50 15.03 17.66
C GLY A 311 -8.01 15.87 16.50
N ASN A 312 -8.27 17.15 16.76
CA ASN A 312 -8.72 18.09 15.74
C ASN A 312 -7.52 18.67 14.98
N VAL A 313 -7.40 18.33 13.70
CA VAL A 313 -6.42 18.87 12.77
C VAL A 313 -7.05 20.08 12.06
N PRO A 314 -6.55 21.31 12.29
CA PRO A 314 -7.13 22.51 11.73
C PRO A 314 -6.77 22.65 10.24
N MET A 315 -7.78 22.97 9.44
CA MET A 315 -7.67 23.29 8.03
C MET A 315 -7.92 24.79 7.84
N VAL A 316 -7.01 25.47 7.15
CA VAL A 316 -7.13 26.91 6.90
C VAL A 316 -7.76 27.14 5.54
N ALA A 317 -8.96 27.74 5.52
CA ALA A 317 -9.68 28.06 4.31
C ALA A 317 -8.94 29.12 3.48
N GLN A 318 -9.07 29.03 2.15
CA GLN A 318 -8.51 30.04 1.26
C GLN A 318 -9.12 31.41 1.52
N VAL A 319 -8.27 32.42 1.43
CA VAL A 319 -8.65 33.82 1.58
C VAL A 319 -8.41 34.55 0.25
N GLY A 320 -9.18 35.61 0.01
CA GLY A 320 -9.09 36.39 -1.23
C GLY A 320 -10.11 35.96 -2.29
N VAL A 321 -9.86 36.34 -3.55
CA VAL A 321 -10.72 35.98 -4.69
C VAL A 321 -9.84 35.58 -5.87
N PRO A 322 -10.08 34.42 -6.51
CA PRO A 322 -11.07 33.39 -6.15
C PRO A 322 -10.68 32.56 -4.90
N LEU A 323 -11.68 31.92 -4.28
CA LEU A 323 -11.52 31.01 -3.13
C LEU A 323 -11.22 29.56 -3.54
N THR A 324 -11.13 29.30 -4.84
CA THR A 324 -10.92 27.98 -5.42
C THR A 324 -9.45 27.61 -5.44
N ASN A 325 -9.16 26.32 -5.63
CA ASN A 325 -7.82 25.83 -5.93
C ASN A 325 -7.20 26.58 -7.12
N ALA A 326 -5.87 26.57 -7.18
CA ALA A 326 -5.14 26.84 -8.40
C ALA A 326 -5.19 25.63 -9.33
N GLU A 327 -4.97 25.84 -10.62
CA GLU A 327 -4.99 24.79 -11.63
C GLU A 327 -3.59 24.65 -12.27
N ILE A 328 -3.17 23.41 -12.48
CA ILE A 328 -1.98 23.04 -13.24
C ILE A 328 -2.40 22.02 -14.29
N ASP A 329 -2.12 22.32 -15.55
CA ASP A 329 -2.43 21.48 -16.70
C ASP A 329 -1.14 21.04 -17.41
N GLY A 330 -1.12 19.82 -17.94
CA GLY A 330 0.06 19.32 -18.63
C GLY A 330 -0.19 18.00 -19.34
N GLU A 331 0.90 17.44 -19.88
CA GLU A 331 0.88 16.17 -20.60
C GLU A 331 2.01 15.27 -20.09
N ILE A 332 1.74 13.97 -20.08
CA ILE A 332 2.73 12.92 -19.85
C ILE A 332 2.84 12.13 -21.14
N THR A 333 4.08 11.84 -21.55
CA THR A 333 4.36 11.07 -22.76
C THR A 333 5.24 9.87 -22.45
N SER A 334 5.06 8.79 -23.22
CA SER A 334 5.91 7.60 -23.12
C SER A 334 6.21 7.00 -24.49
N SER A 335 7.45 6.52 -24.66
CA SER A 335 7.90 5.91 -25.90
C SER A 335 9.00 4.87 -25.66
N THR A 336 9.20 4.00 -26.65
CA THR A 336 10.41 3.17 -26.76
C THR A 336 11.65 3.96 -27.21
N GLY A 337 11.51 5.27 -27.50
CA GLY A 337 12.49 6.09 -28.20
C GLY A 337 12.31 6.12 -29.73
N SER A 338 11.69 5.09 -30.31
CA SER A 338 11.42 5.00 -31.77
C SER A 338 9.94 4.84 -32.13
N ALA A 339 9.10 4.46 -31.16
CA ALA A 339 7.67 4.23 -31.33
C ALA A 339 6.93 4.51 -30.02
N ALA A 340 5.63 4.84 -30.13
CA ALA A 340 4.76 5.01 -28.98
C ALA A 340 4.70 3.72 -28.15
N ALA A 341 4.80 3.85 -26.84
CA ALA A 341 4.73 2.74 -25.89
C ALA A 341 3.78 3.13 -24.78
N ALA A 342 2.73 2.33 -24.53
CA ALA A 342 1.85 2.57 -23.39
C ALA A 342 2.62 2.34 -22.08
N ALA A 343 2.38 3.20 -21.10
CA ALA A 343 2.98 3.14 -19.78
C ALA A 343 1.91 3.41 -18.72
N ASP A 344 1.98 2.66 -17.63
CA ASP A 344 1.24 2.96 -16.41
C ASP A 344 1.98 4.04 -15.63
N ILE A 345 1.24 5.07 -15.25
CA ILE A 345 1.75 6.27 -14.61
C ILE A 345 1.21 6.32 -13.18
N THR A 346 2.08 6.57 -12.20
CA THR A 346 1.68 7.03 -10.87
C THR A 346 2.01 8.51 -10.78
N PHE A 347 1.01 9.36 -10.59
CA PHE A 347 1.11 10.82 -10.65
C PHE A 347 0.85 11.45 -9.29
N PHE A 348 1.62 12.48 -8.97
CA PHE A 348 1.53 13.17 -7.68
C PHE A 348 1.92 14.64 -7.80
N ALA A 349 1.38 15.46 -6.89
CA ALA A 349 1.84 16.83 -6.68
C ALA A 349 2.71 16.89 -5.43
N MET A 350 3.75 17.73 -5.45
CA MET A 350 4.73 17.81 -4.36
C MET A 350 5.02 19.26 -4.00
N GLN A 351 5.27 19.50 -2.71
CA GLN A 351 5.68 20.80 -2.20
C GLN A 351 6.84 20.67 -1.23
N SER A 352 7.84 21.55 -1.36
CA SER A 352 8.96 21.64 -0.43
C SER A 352 8.60 22.58 0.73
N VAL A 353 8.60 22.06 1.94
CA VAL A 353 8.17 22.78 3.16
C VAL A 353 9.30 22.75 4.18
N SER A 354 9.49 23.84 4.94
CA SER A 354 10.46 23.89 6.03
C SER A 354 9.79 23.56 7.35
N ILE A 355 10.31 22.54 8.04
CA ILE A 355 9.80 22.03 9.32
C ILE A 355 10.97 22.03 10.30
N GLU A 356 10.89 22.85 11.34
CA GLU A 356 11.96 23.01 12.36
C GLU A 356 13.35 23.28 11.76
N GLY A 357 13.42 23.96 10.61
CA GLY A 357 14.67 24.28 9.91
C GLY A 357 15.16 23.20 8.95
N SER A 358 14.46 22.06 8.84
CA SER A 358 14.71 21.01 7.84
C SER A 358 13.74 21.13 6.67
N THR A 359 14.24 21.01 5.44
CA THR A 359 13.38 20.94 4.26
C THR A 359 12.83 19.52 4.10
N VAL A 360 11.51 19.42 3.96
CA VAL A 360 10.78 18.18 3.70
C VAL A 360 10.03 18.33 2.38
N ASN A 361 10.10 17.33 1.52
CA ASN A 361 9.34 17.26 0.28
C ASN A 361 8.13 16.36 0.52
N VAL A 362 6.95 16.95 0.65
CA VAL A 362 5.69 16.23 0.91
C VAL A 362 4.90 16.07 -0.37
N ILE A 363 4.18 14.95 -0.50
CA ILE A 363 3.15 14.79 -1.51
C ILE A 363 1.91 15.54 -1.01
N ILE A 364 1.26 16.28 -1.90
CA ILE A 364 0.05 17.05 -1.57
C ILE A 364 -1.14 16.32 -2.18
N PRO A 365 -2.09 15.82 -1.37
CA PRO A 365 -3.21 15.04 -1.88
C PRO A 365 -4.05 15.74 -2.95
N LEU A 366 -4.49 14.96 -3.93
CA LEU A 366 -5.23 15.40 -5.11
C LEU A 366 -6.76 15.31 -4.86
N ALA A 367 -7.21 16.04 -3.84
CA ALA A 367 -8.54 15.87 -3.26
C ALA A 367 -9.70 16.12 -4.24
N GLN A 368 -9.58 17.06 -5.18
CA GLN A 368 -10.71 17.50 -5.99
C GLN A 368 -11.00 16.61 -7.21
N GLN A 369 -9.99 16.03 -7.84
CA GLN A 369 -10.16 15.29 -9.11
C GLN A 369 -10.25 13.78 -8.87
N TRP A 370 -9.44 13.27 -7.95
CA TRP A 370 -9.30 11.83 -7.72
C TRP A 370 -9.74 11.38 -6.32
N SER A 371 -9.99 12.32 -5.39
CA SER A 371 -10.26 12.00 -3.97
C SER A 371 -9.22 11.03 -3.40
N SER A 372 -7.96 11.21 -3.80
CA SER A 372 -6.84 10.33 -3.54
C SER A 372 -5.56 11.16 -3.37
N ALA A 373 -4.58 10.64 -2.65
CA ALA A 373 -3.30 11.29 -2.40
C ALA A 373 -2.39 11.28 -3.63
N THR A 374 -2.49 10.24 -4.46
CA THR A 374 -1.85 10.13 -5.78
C THR A 374 -2.88 9.68 -6.83
N ALA A 375 -2.52 9.72 -8.11
CA ALA A 375 -3.39 9.27 -9.20
C ALA A 375 -2.72 8.17 -10.04
N SER A 376 -3.51 7.19 -10.49
CA SER A 376 -3.08 6.19 -11.47
C SER A 376 -3.65 6.55 -12.85
N MET A 377 -2.79 6.63 -13.86
CA MET A 377 -3.15 6.93 -15.25
C MET A 377 -2.41 5.98 -16.20
N THR A 378 -2.80 5.96 -17.47
CA THR A 378 -2.09 5.22 -18.52
C THR A 378 -1.89 6.15 -19.71
N THR A 379 -0.69 6.15 -20.28
CA THR A 379 -0.42 6.77 -21.58
C THR A 379 -0.84 5.79 -22.69
N ASP A 380 -1.55 6.28 -23.70
CA ASP A 380 -1.98 5.45 -24.82
C ASP A 380 -1.59 6.06 -26.18
N PRO A 381 -1.24 5.24 -27.18
CA PRO A 381 -1.01 5.70 -28.55
C PRO A 381 -2.35 6.07 -29.19
N THR A 382 -2.78 7.31 -29.03
CA THR A 382 -4.02 7.82 -29.62
C THR A 382 -3.72 8.90 -30.66
N SER A 383 -4.69 9.18 -31.53
CA SER A 383 -4.59 10.31 -32.47
C SER A 383 -4.63 11.68 -31.78
N ALA A 384 -4.90 11.74 -30.48
CA ALA A 384 -4.89 12.98 -29.69
C ALA A 384 -3.47 13.38 -29.28
N CYS A 385 -2.51 12.45 -29.30
CA CYS A 385 -1.14 12.73 -28.92
C CYS A 385 -0.44 13.62 -29.96
N ALA A 386 0.32 14.59 -29.48
CA ALA A 386 0.98 15.58 -30.32
C ALA A 386 1.96 14.97 -31.34
N THR A 387 2.50 13.77 -31.07
CA THR A 387 3.38 13.05 -31.99
C THR A 387 2.96 11.59 -32.14
N ALA A 388 3.05 11.06 -33.36
CA ALA A 388 2.76 9.63 -33.63
C ALA A 388 3.81 8.68 -33.00
N THR A 389 4.92 9.23 -32.50
CA THR A 389 6.04 8.48 -31.91
C THR A 389 5.95 8.37 -30.38
N ALA A 390 4.95 8.96 -29.74
CA ALA A 390 4.73 8.89 -28.31
C ALA A 390 3.27 8.54 -27.99
N ALA A 391 3.07 7.69 -26.98
CA ALA A 391 1.81 7.58 -26.29
C ALA A 391 1.69 8.75 -25.31
N CYS A 392 0.48 9.17 -24.97
CA CYS A 392 0.28 10.35 -24.13
C CYS A 392 -0.94 10.22 -23.22
N VAL A 393 -0.94 11.03 -22.17
CA VAL A 393 -2.12 11.34 -21.36
C VAL A 393 -2.04 12.79 -20.88
N ALA A 394 -3.11 13.56 -21.07
CA ALA A 394 -3.23 14.90 -20.52
C ALA A 394 -3.75 14.82 -19.08
N TYR A 395 -3.29 15.73 -18.22
CA TYR A 395 -3.77 15.86 -16.85
C TYR A 395 -4.15 17.31 -16.55
N GLN A 396 -5.10 17.46 -15.64
CA GLN A 396 -5.47 18.71 -15.02
C GLN A 396 -5.56 18.45 -13.52
N VAL A 397 -4.77 19.19 -12.75
CA VAL A 397 -4.73 19.07 -11.29
C VAL A 397 -5.03 20.41 -10.66
N PHE A 398 -5.77 20.37 -9.57
CA PHE A 398 -6.23 21.50 -8.77
C PHE A 398 -5.65 21.34 -7.37
N LEU A 399 -4.85 22.32 -6.95
CA LEU A 399 -4.10 22.30 -5.70
C LEU A 399 -4.35 23.59 -4.91
N PRO A 400 -4.24 23.56 -3.56
CA PRO A 400 -4.41 24.75 -2.75
C PRO A 400 -3.43 25.85 -3.15
N ALA A 401 -3.91 27.07 -3.32
CA ALA A 401 -3.07 28.21 -3.68
C ALA A 401 -2.46 28.91 -2.43
N MET A 402 -2.17 28.13 -1.39
CA MET A 402 -1.61 28.58 -0.11
C MET A 402 -0.53 27.61 0.35
N TRP A 403 0.43 28.09 1.14
CA TRP A 403 1.41 27.20 1.77
C TRP A 403 0.75 26.31 2.83
N PRO A 404 1.30 25.13 3.08
CA PRO A 404 0.78 24.22 4.08
C PRO A 404 0.90 24.79 5.50
N ASN A 405 -0.05 24.42 6.36
CA ASN A 405 0.11 24.49 7.80
C ASN A 405 0.96 23.32 8.26
N VAL A 406 1.92 23.57 9.14
CA VAL A 406 2.85 22.55 9.62
C VAL A 406 2.86 22.52 11.14
N GLY A 407 2.70 21.33 11.71
CA GLY A 407 2.88 21.07 13.14
C GLY A 407 3.58 19.73 13.37
N ALA A 408 4.24 19.60 14.52
CA ALA A 408 4.73 18.32 15.01
C ALA A 408 3.67 17.69 15.92
N TYR A 409 3.50 16.37 15.82
CA TYR A 409 2.63 15.64 16.72
C TYR A 409 3.06 15.83 18.18
N ALA A 410 2.08 16.11 19.04
CA ALA A 410 2.24 16.09 20.48
C ALA A 410 0.96 15.53 21.11
N ALA A 411 1.10 14.73 22.17
CA ALA A 411 -0.04 14.16 22.88
C ALA A 411 -0.98 15.22 23.49
N SER A 412 -0.49 16.45 23.73
CA SER A 412 -1.28 17.60 24.15
C SER A 412 -2.01 18.32 23.01
N GLY A 413 -1.81 17.90 21.77
CA GLY A 413 -2.23 18.59 20.55
C GLY A 413 -1.06 19.27 19.84
N ALA A 414 -1.04 19.17 18.51
CA ALA A 414 -0.06 19.84 17.67
C ALA A 414 -0.31 21.35 17.59
N THR A 415 0.75 22.15 17.53
CA THR A 415 0.67 23.58 17.23
C THR A 415 1.08 23.79 15.78
N TYR A 416 0.20 24.41 14.99
CA TYR A 416 0.42 24.60 13.57
C TYR A 416 0.92 26.02 13.26
N THR A 417 1.84 26.12 12.32
CA THR A 417 2.32 27.37 11.76
C THR A 417 2.21 27.33 10.25
N GLN A 418 1.84 28.45 9.63
CA GLN A 418 1.73 28.56 8.18
C GLN A 418 2.77 29.53 7.67
N ASN A 419 3.46 29.15 6.58
CA ASN A 419 4.24 30.11 5.82
C ASN A 419 3.29 31.05 5.06
N SER A 420 3.52 32.35 5.12
CA SER A 420 2.74 33.34 4.35
C SER A 420 3.52 33.91 3.16
N ALA A 421 4.64 33.27 2.77
CA ALA A 421 5.43 33.70 1.63
C ALA A 421 4.65 33.60 0.32
N THR A 422 4.93 34.51 -0.60
CA THR A 422 4.41 34.48 -1.96
C THR A 422 5.59 34.60 -2.94
N PRO A 423 5.60 33.87 -4.07
CA PRO A 423 4.54 32.99 -4.58
C PRO A 423 4.44 31.62 -3.88
N VAL A 424 3.29 30.95 -4.02
CA VAL A 424 3.13 29.53 -3.69
C VAL A 424 3.58 28.72 -4.89
N THR A 425 4.34 27.65 -4.64
CA THR A 425 4.91 26.84 -5.71
C THR A 425 4.70 25.35 -5.52
N TYR A 426 4.52 24.63 -6.62
CA TYR A 426 4.40 23.17 -6.68
C TYR A 426 5.37 22.57 -7.69
N ALA A 427 5.78 21.33 -7.44
CA ALA A 427 6.34 20.46 -8.45
C ALA A 427 5.32 19.34 -8.75
N ILE A 428 5.29 18.87 -9.99
CA ILE A 428 4.45 17.74 -10.38
C ILE A 428 5.38 16.59 -10.73
N GLY A 429 5.08 15.40 -10.21
CA GLY A 429 5.88 14.20 -10.40
C GLY A 429 5.06 13.06 -11.00
N ALA A 430 5.75 12.21 -11.73
CA ALA A 430 5.21 10.95 -12.20
C ALA A 430 6.29 9.86 -12.15
N ASP A 431 5.87 8.64 -11.81
CA ASP A 431 6.65 7.43 -11.96
C ASP A 431 6.01 6.57 -13.06
N ALA A 432 6.82 6.03 -13.98
CA ALA A 432 6.34 5.34 -15.18
C ALA A 432 6.79 3.87 -15.23
N PHE A 433 5.83 2.99 -15.50
CA PHE A 433 6.02 1.55 -15.48
C PHE A 433 5.43 0.95 -16.75
N ILE A 434 6.01 -0.14 -17.25
CA ILE A 434 5.40 -0.85 -18.38
C ILE A 434 4.21 -1.66 -17.86
N PRO A 435 3.07 -1.67 -18.57
CA PRO A 435 1.95 -2.51 -18.22
C PRO A 435 2.38 -3.97 -18.06
N GLY A 436 2.14 -4.54 -16.88
CA GLY A 436 2.44 -5.94 -16.58
C GLY A 436 3.84 -6.26 -16.07
N SER A 437 4.69 -5.24 -15.88
CA SER A 437 6.02 -5.34 -15.23
C SER A 437 5.95 -5.63 -13.72
N ALA A 438 4.77 -5.84 -13.14
CA ALA A 438 4.54 -6.00 -11.69
C ALA A 438 5.17 -4.87 -10.84
N GLY A 439 5.14 -3.63 -11.34
CA GLY A 439 5.66 -2.45 -10.63
C GLY A 439 7.17 -2.22 -10.76
N THR A 440 7.85 -2.92 -11.66
CA THR A 440 9.27 -2.66 -11.97
C THR A 440 9.36 -1.51 -12.96
N SER A 441 10.12 -0.46 -12.62
CA SER A 441 10.26 0.69 -13.51
C SER A 441 11.20 0.37 -14.67
N ASP A 442 10.64 0.24 -15.86
CA ASP A 442 11.35 -0.07 -17.11
C ASP A 442 11.36 1.11 -18.09
N CYS A 443 10.92 2.29 -17.64
CA CYS A 443 11.05 3.56 -18.37
C CYS A 443 12.28 4.35 -17.90
N THR A 444 12.81 5.22 -18.77
CA THR A 444 13.91 6.15 -18.49
C THR A 444 13.45 7.60 -18.68
N PRO A 445 13.55 8.45 -17.63
CA PRO A 445 13.87 8.08 -16.25
C PRO A 445 12.76 7.23 -15.61
N PRO A 446 13.03 6.51 -14.50
CA PRO A 446 12.00 5.71 -13.82
C PRO A 446 10.91 6.56 -13.17
N GLY A 447 11.29 7.77 -12.76
CA GLY A 447 10.41 8.82 -12.30
C GLY A 447 10.94 10.16 -12.76
N GLU A 448 10.02 11.08 -13.03
CA GLU A 448 10.32 12.42 -13.48
C GLU A 448 9.52 13.43 -12.67
N ILE A 449 10.16 14.54 -12.32
CA ILE A 449 9.53 15.66 -11.62
C ILE A 449 9.71 16.88 -12.50
N THR A 450 8.62 17.48 -12.94
CA THR A 450 8.67 18.70 -13.73
C THR A 450 8.90 19.91 -12.84
N THR A 451 9.86 20.69 -13.28
CA THR A 451 10.18 22.02 -12.78
C THR A 451 10.38 22.93 -13.98
N THR A 452 9.94 24.18 -13.91
CA THR A 452 10.15 25.15 -14.97
C THR A 452 11.58 25.67 -14.87
N GLY A 453 12.48 25.12 -15.69
CA GLY A 453 13.90 25.48 -15.69
C GLY A 453 14.63 25.13 -14.38
N GLY A 454 14.23 24.03 -13.71
CA GLY A 454 14.79 23.63 -12.41
C GLY A 454 14.10 24.27 -11.20
N THR A 455 13.08 25.11 -11.41
CA THR A 455 12.33 25.79 -10.33
C THR A 455 10.88 25.28 -10.25
N PRO A 456 10.33 25.06 -9.04
CA PRO A 456 8.91 24.77 -8.86
C PRO A 456 7.99 25.80 -9.54
N MET A 457 6.85 25.33 -10.04
CA MET A 457 5.85 26.14 -10.74
C MET A 457 5.11 27.04 -9.77
N THR A 458 5.04 28.33 -10.09
CA THR A 458 4.23 29.30 -9.33
C THR A 458 2.77 29.17 -9.71
N VAL A 459 1.90 29.05 -8.72
CA VAL A 459 0.46 28.93 -8.93
C VAL A 459 -0.30 30.12 -8.38
N SER A 460 -1.50 30.36 -8.90
CA SER A 460 -2.41 31.40 -8.42
C SER A 460 -3.86 30.88 -8.44
N PRO A 461 -4.71 31.30 -7.49
CA PRO A 461 -6.11 30.86 -7.43
C PRO A 461 -6.85 31.04 -8.76
N GLY A 462 -7.53 29.99 -9.23
CA GLY A 462 -8.42 30.03 -10.40
C GLY A 462 -7.79 30.41 -11.74
N SER A 463 -6.45 30.38 -11.84
CA SER A 463 -5.73 30.54 -13.11
C SER A 463 -4.96 29.26 -13.45
N PRO A 464 -5.10 28.73 -14.67
CA PRO A 464 -4.32 27.57 -15.13
C PRO A 464 -2.86 27.94 -15.27
N THR A 465 -1.99 27.05 -14.79
CA THR A 465 -0.54 27.14 -14.88
C THR A 465 -0.05 25.99 -15.75
N PRO A 466 0.41 26.23 -16.98
CA PRO A 466 0.92 25.17 -17.84
C PRO A 466 2.18 24.54 -17.25
N ALA A 467 2.16 23.21 -17.10
CA ALA A 467 3.30 22.41 -16.70
C ALA A 467 4.10 21.93 -17.93
N PRO A 468 5.44 21.84 -17.82
CA PRO A 468 6.23 21.14 -18.82
C PRO A 468 5.76 19.68 -18.99
N THR A 469 5.95 19.13 -20.19
CA THR A 469 5.67 17.71 -20.46
C THR A 469 6.60 16.81 -19.62
N LEU A 470 6.03 15.82 -18.95
CA LEU A 470 6.78 14.69 -18.37
C LEU A 470 7.03 13.67 -19.49
N ALA A 471 8.28 13.34 -19.79
CA ALA A 471 8.66 12.58 -20.98
C ALA A 471 9.46 11.32 -20.62
N PHE A 472 8.78 10.18 -20.70
CA PHE A 472 9.36 8.87 -20.48
C PHE A 472 9.82 8.25 -21.81
N THR A 473 11.05 7.73 -21.83
CA THR A 473 11.64 7.07 -22.99
C THR A 473 12.15 5.69 -22.63
N GLY A 474 12.44 4.85 -23.62
CA GLY A 474 12.99 3.52 -23.37
C GLY A 474 12.05 2.56 -22.62
N CYS A 475 10.75 2.84 -22.55
CA CYS A 475 9.76 1.94 -21.96
C CYS A 475 9.65 0.67 -22.82
N GLN A 476 10.38 -0.40 -22.46
CA GLN A 476 10.44 -1.67 -23.19
C GLN A 476 10.39 -2.93 -22.32
#